data_AF-A0A841QH71-F1
#
_entry.id   AF-A0A841QH71-F1
#
_cell.length_a   1.000
_cell.length_b   1.000
_cell.length_c   1.000
_cell.angle_alpha   90.00
_cell.angle_beta   90.00
_cell.angle_gamma   90.00
#
_symmetry.space_group_name_H-M   'P 1'
#
loop_
_entity.id
_entity.type
_entity.pdbx_description
1 polymer ?
#
loop_
_entity_poly.entity_id
_entity_poly.type
_entity_poly.pdbx_seq_one_letter_code
_entity_poly.pdbx_strand_id
1 'polypeptide(L)'
;MGEVMLYSLVTNDVTKYPGDVNSLIDFVGSAGPYRDAIIEQIGDANTSTIEKYLGTPLGKRSCRFVISRNASELSDGYHNSWLRTGTAFTSNGISTNQWIELPCHVESIQNVTVSIWGGENIALVEGQDFYVDLSCKYPKIMLGWNMSIMDAFYKYKNMIVDFTGGLYEVDGTVPAPILLAINMATKGFFENPGDGVFNPMENGMNFLLRNYQVPAIGG
;
A
#
# COMPACT_ATOMS: atom_id res chain seq x y z
N MET A 1 -24.53 -11.20 -5.29
CA MET A 1 -23.56 -10.54 -4.41
C MET A 1 -22.20 -10.88 -4.98
N GLY A 2 -21.43 -9.88 -5.39
CA GLY A 2 -20.13 -10.10 -6.02
C GLY A 2 -19.15 -10.77 -5.06
N GLU A 3 -18.38 -11.72 -5.59
CA GLU A 3 -17.21 -12.32 -4.93
C GLU A 3 -16.18 -11.19 -4.76
N VAL A 4 -15.81 -10.84 -3.52
CA VAL A 4 -14.89 -9.71 -3.27
C VAL A 4 -13.64 -10.21 -2.58
N MET A 5 -12.52 -10.15 -3.29
CA MET A 5 -11.20 -10.42 -2.72
C MET A 5 -10.87 -9.35 -1.66
N LEU A 6 -10.50 -9.79 -0.46
CA LEU A 6 -10.17 -8.89 0.64
C LEU A 6 -8.66 -8.60 0.66
N TYR A 7 -8.33 -7.36 0.32
CA TYR A 7 -6.98 -6.82 0.38
C TYR A 7 -6.80 -5.96 1.63
N SER A 8 -5.69 -6.14 2.33
CA SER A 8 -5.30 -5.24 3.41
C SER A 8 -3.81 -4.96 3.38
N LEU A 9 -3.45 -3.70 3.60
CA LEU A 9 -2.07 -3.25 3.79
C LEU A 9 -1.91 -2.85 5.27
N VAL A 10 -1.00 -3.52 5.96
CA VAL A 10 -0.68 -3.25 7.37
C VAL A 10 0.72 -2.64 7.43
N THR A 11 0.85 -1.50 8.11
CA THR A 11 2.13 -0.82 8.34
C THR A 11 2.47 -0.89 9.83
N ASN A 12 3.70 -1.26 10.17
CA ASN A 12 4.11 -1.41 11.58
C ASN A 12 4.50 -0.08 12.25
N ASP A 13 4.87 0.94 11.46
CA ASP A 13 5.36 2.22 11.99
C ASP A 13 4.29 3.30 12.02
N VAL A 14 4.30 4.09 13.10
CA VAL A 14 3.49 5.31 13.24
C VAL A 14 3.95 6.33 12.19
N THR A 15 3.03 6.76 11.34
CA THR A 15 3.30 7.82 10.37
C THR A 15 3.66 9.11 11.11
N LYS A 16 4.84 9.67 10.81
CA LYS A 16 5.30 10.95 11.32
C LYS A 16 5.35 11.99 10.22
N TYR A 17 5.23 13.26 10.58
CA TYR A 17 5.50 14.37 9.69
C TYR A 17 6.91 14.25 9.09
N PRO A 18 7.06 14.23 7.76
CA PRO A 18 8.33 13.91 7.12
C PRO A 18 9.25 15.13 6.91
N GLY A 19 8.83 16.34 7.30
CA GLY A 19 9.62 17.56 7.19
C GLY A 19 10.21 18.03 8.51
N ASP A 20 10.86 19.19 8.49
CA ASP A 20 11.30 19.87 9.72
C ASP A 20 10.09 20.41 10.50
N VAL A 21 9.93 19.94 11.74
CA VAL A 21 8.83 20.30 12.63
C VAL A 21 8.84 21.80 12.96
N ASN A 22 10.02 22.43 13.07
CA ASN A 22 10.09 23.88 13.33
C ASN A 22 9.50 24.67 12.16
N SER A 23 9.86 24.28 10.93
CA SER A 23 9.28 24.87 9.72
C SER A 23 7.75 24.69 9.64
N LEU A 24 7.22 23.57 10.14
CA LEU A 24 5.76 23.35 10.23
C LEU A 24 5.11 24.30 11.26
N ILE A 25 5.71 24.43 12.44
CA ILE A 25 5.24 25.33 13.51
C ILE A 25 5.24 26.79 13.01
N ASP A 26 6.31 27.21 12.35
CA ASP A 26 6.44 28.54 11.74
C ASP A 26 5.37 28.77 10.66
N PHE A 27 5.07 27.76 9.85
CA PHE A 27 4.04 27.83 8.81
C PHE A 27 2.63 28.00 9.37
N VAL A 28 2.32 27.29 10.46
CA VAL A 28 1.04 27.42 11.18
C VAL A 28 0.94 28.80 11.85
N GLY A 29 2.07 29.38 12.28
CA GLY A 29 2.12 30.73 12.85
C GLY A 29 1.64 30.78 14.30
N SER A 30 1.97 29.75 15.08
CA SER A 30 1.61 29.67 16.51
C SER A 30 2.55 30.50 17.38
N ALA A 31 2.01 31.33 18.28
CA ALA A 31 2.80 32.23 19.13
C ALA A 31 3.16 31.67 20.52
N GLY A 32 3.23 30.34 20.72
CA GLY A 32 3.63 29.81 22.04
C GLY A 32 3.96 28.31 22.11
N PRO A 33 4.94 27.93 22.96
CA PRO A 33 5.55 26.58 22.99
C PRO A 33 4.61 25.46 23.43
N TYR A 34 3.49 25.80 24.09
CA TYR A 34 2.49 24.83 24.53
C TYR A 34 1.67 24.23 23.39
N ARG A 35 1.73 24.83 22.18
CA ARG A 35 0.96 24.40 21.02
C ARG A 35 1.79 23.60 20.01
N ASP A 36 3.11 23.58 20.16
CA ASP A 36 4.04 22.91 19.24
C ASP A 36 3.77 21.41 19.17
N ALA A 37 3.61 20.77 20.33
CA ALA A 37 3.27 19.35 20.41
C ALA A 37 1.90 19.01 19.78
N ILE A 38 0.94 19.94 19.83
CA ILE A 38 -0.37 19.78 19.18
C ILE A 38 -0.22 19.89 17.66
N ILE A 39 0.59 20.84 17.18
CA ILE A 39 0.86 21.03 15.75
C ILE A 39 1.57 19.80 15.17
N GLU A 40 2.55 19.25 15.88
CA GLU A 40 3.23 18.02 15.48
C GLU A 40 2.24 16.84 15.37
N GLN A 41 1.36 16.65 16.37
CA GLN A 41 0.35 15.60 16.34
C GLN A 41 -0.66 15.76 15.18
N ILE A 42 -1.07 16.99 14.88
CA ILE A 42 -1.94 17.28 13.74
C ILE A 42 -1.19 17.02 12.42
N GLY A 43 0.11 17.35 12.36
CA GLY A 43 1.00 17.03 11.25
C GLY A 43 1.09 15.54 10.97
N ASP A 44 1.29 14.73 12.01
CA ASP A 44 1.31 13.26 11.93
C ASP A 44 -0.03 12.71 11.42
N ALA A 45 -1.15 13.22 11.94
CA ALA A 45 -2.50 12.80 11.53
C ALA A 45 -2.81 13.14 10.06
N ASN A 46 -2.41 14.32 9.60
CA ASN A 46 -2.57 14.73 8.20
C ASN A 46 -1.65 13.96 7.27
N THR A 47 -0.44 13.64 7.71
CA THR A 47 0.47 12.77 6.97
C THR A 47 -0.16 11.39 6.77
N SER A 48 -0.74 10.79 7.82
CA SER A 48 -1.46 9.52 7.72
C SER A 48 -2.66 9.58 6.77
N THR A 49 -3.39 10.70 6.79
CA THR A 49 -4.54 10.91 5.88
C THR A 49 -4.10 11.01 4.42
N ILE A 50 -3.00 11.70 4.15
CA ILE A 50 -2.42 11.83 2.81
C ILE A 50 -1.88 10.48 2.32
N GLU A 51 -1.22 9.69 3.16
CA GLU A 51 -0.77 8.34 2.80
C GLU A 51 -1.93 7.42 2.40
N LYS A 52 -3.06 7.48 3.13
CA LYS A 52 -4.27 6.74 2.78
C LYS A 52 -4.84 7.19 1.43
N TYR A 53 -4.78 8.48 1.12
CA TYR A 53 -5.22 9.02 -0.16
C TYR A 53 -4.32 8.59 -1.32
N LEU A 54 -3.01 8.61 -1.10
CA LEU A 54 -2.01 8.20 -2.09
C LEU A 54 -1.99 6.68 -2.30
N GLY A 55 -2.46 5.90 -1.32
CA GLY A 55 -2.43 4.43 -1.34
C GLY A 55 -1.04 3.86 -1.04
N THR A 56 -0.11 4.68 -0.54
CA THR A 56 1.28 4.29 -0.30
C THR A 56 1.87 5.09 0.86
N PRO A 57 2.76 4.48 1.67
CA PRO A 57 3.60 5.22 2.61
C PRO A 57 4.44 6.30 1.93
N LEU A 58 4.61 7.45 2.58
CA LEU A 58 5.57 8.45 2.11
C LEU A 58 7.01 8.00 2.34
N GLY A 59 7.33 7.60 3.57
CA GLY A 59 8.63 7.02 3.91
C GLY A 59 8.65 5.51 3.75
N LYS A 60 9.79 4.97 3.28
CA LYS A 60 10.05 3.53 3.19
C LYS A 60 9.96 2.87 4.56
N ARG A 61 9.08 1.89 4.70
CA ARG A 61 8.93 1.11 5.93
C ARG A 61 8.44 -0.29 5.65
N SER A 62 8.55 -1.15 6.66
CA SER A 62 8.03 -2.51 6.59
C SER A 62 6.51 -2.49 6.49
N CYS A 63 6.02 -3.09 5.42
CA CYS A 63 4.63 -3.21 5.05
C CYS A 63 4.26 -4.69 4.91
N ARG A 64 3.02 -5.00 5.23
CA ARG A 64 2.45 -6.34 5.07
C ARG A 64 1.21 -6.24 4.21
N PHE A 65 1.25 -6.87 3.04
CA PHE A 65 0.10 -7.02 2.19
C PHE A 65 -0.51 -8.41 2.39
N VAL A 66 -1.78 -8.43 2.80
CA VAL A 66 -2.53 -9.66 3.01
C VAL A 66 -3.62 -9.75 1.96
N ILE A 67 -3.56 -10.83 1.18
CA ILE A 67 -4.60 -11.21 0.25
C ILE A 67 -5.34 -12.37 0.89
N SER A 68 -6.62 -12.18 1.22
CA SER A 68 -7.40 -13.20 1.92
C SER A 68 -8.67 -13.54 1.17
N ARG A 69 -9.14 -14.78 1.34
CA ARG A 69 -10.44 -15.23 0.87
C ARG A 69 -11.32 -15.67 2.03
N ASN A 70 -12.63 -15.65 1.82
CA ASN A 70 -13.55 -16.19 2.81
C ASN A 70 -13.58 -17.74 2.73
N ALA A 71 -13.85 -18.41 3.85
CA ALA A 71 -13.91 -19.88 3.92
C ALA A 71 -15.05 -20.47 3.06
N SER A 72 -16.09 -19.68 2.79
CA SER A 72 -17.22 -20.05 1.93
C SER A 72 -16.93 -19.91 0.43
N GLU A 73 -15.82 -19.29 0.03
CA GLU A 73 -15.45 -19.03 -1.37
C GLU A 73 -14.55 -20.16 -1.91
N LEU A 74 -15.20 -21.26 -2.31
CA LEU A 74 -14.58 -22.41 -2.97
C LEU A 74 -14.85 -22.43 -4.49
N SER A 75 -15.19 -21.28 -5.09
CA SER A 75 -15.56 -21.25 -6.51
C SER A 75 -14.34 -21.45 -7.42
N ASP A 76 -14.53 -22.22 -8.49
CA ASP A 76 -13.54 -22.40 -9.55
C ASP A 76 -13.14 -21.05 -10.18
N GLY A 77 -13.99 -20.02 -10.10
CA GLY A 77 -13.70 -18.66 -10.59
C GLY A 77 -12.50 -18.02 -9.90
N TYR A 78 -12.38 -18.18 -8.58
CA TYR A 78 -11.22 -17.72 -7.81
C TYR A 78 -9.96 -18.52 -8.17
N HIS A 79 -10.06 -19.84 -8.25
CA HIS A 79 -8.93 -20.67 -8.68
C HIS A 79 -8.46 -20.24 -10.09
N ASN A 80 -9.40 -20.04 -11.02
CA ASN A 80 -9.14 -19.53 -12.36
C ASN A 80 -8.63 -18.08 -12.38
N SER A 81 -8.89 -17.24 -11.38
CA SER A 81 -8.39 -15.85 -11.37
C SER A 81 -6.93 -15.71 -10.93
N TRP A 82 -6.38 -16.75 -10.28
CA TRP A 82 -4.95 -16.89 -9.95
C TRP A 82 -4.22 -17.80 -10.94
N LEU A 83 -4.94 -18.70 -11.63
CA LEU A 83 -4.36 -19.81 -12.38
C LEU A 83 -4.74 -19.82 -13.87
N ARG A 84 -5.63 -18.95 -14.36
CA ARG A 84 -5.81 -18.80 -15.80
C ARG A 84 -4.71 -17.95 -16.38
N THR A 85 -3.79 -18.63 -17.03
CA THR A 85 -3.00 -18.06 -18.12
C THR A 85 -3.90 -17.46 -19.17
N GLY A 86 -3.94 -16.13 -19.25
CA GLY A 86 -4.59 -15.43 -20.36
C GLY A 86 -3.72 -15.53 -21.60
N THR A 87 -4.15 -16.29 -22.62
CA THR A 87 -3.44 -16.44 -23.90
C THR A 87 -2.80 -15.13 -24.35
N ALA A 88 -1.47 -15.05 -24.31
CA ALA A 88 -0.76 -13.96 -24.97
C ALA A 88 -1.13 -13.98 -26.47
N PHE A 89 -1.29 -12.81 -27.08
CA PHE A 89 -1.50 -12.64 -28.52
C PHE A 89 -0.33 -13.14 -29.39
N THR A 90 0.68 -13.79 -28.80
CA THR A 90 1.86 -14.34 -29.46
C THR A 90 1.75 -15.86 -29.49
N SER A 91 1.80 -16.41 -30.70
CA SER A 91 1.46 -17.78 -31.12
C SER A 91 2.40 -18.89 -30.64
N ASN A 92 2.91 -18.86 -29.42
CA ASN A 92 3.62 -20.00 -28.81
C ASN A 92 3.04 -20.19 -27.42
N GLY A 93 2.57 -21.42 -27.12
CA GLY A 93 1.85 -21.83 -25.90
C GLY A 93 2.62 -21.67 -24.59
N ILE A 94 3.06 -20.45 -24.31
CA ILE A 94 3.59 -20.01 -23.05
C ILE A 94 2.38 -19.72 -22.17
N SER A 95 2.25 -20.52 -21.11
CA SER A 95 1.47 -20.19 -19.94
C SER A 95 1.88 -18.79 -19.46
N THR A 96 1.09 -17.78 -19.79
CA THR A 96 1.18 -16.42 -19.24
C THR A 96 0.76 -16.45 -17.78
N ASN A 97 1.72 -16.74 -16.90
CA ASN A 97 1.48 -16.67 -15.46
C ASN A 97 0.90 -15.30 -15.10
N GLN A 98 -0.15 -15.28 -14.26
CA GLN A 98 -0.77 -14.04 -13.83
C GLN A 98 0.13 -13.33 -12.82
N TRP A 99 0.36 -12.06 -13.07
CA TRP A 99 1.09 -11.17 -12.17
C TRP A 99 0.12 -10.55 -11.18
N ILE A 100 0.47 -10.60 -9.91
CA ILE A 100 -0.23 -9.95 -8.81
C ILE A 100 0.47 -8.62 -8.59
N GLU A 101 -0.21 -7.52 -8.89
CA GLU A 101 0.30 -6.18 -8.62
C GLU A 101 0.29 -5.90 -7.11
N LEU A 102 1.39 -5.37 -6.61
CA LEU A 102 1.52 -4.92 -5.22
C LEU A 102 0.83 -3.56 -5.06
N PRO A 103 0.26 -3.28 -3.87
CA PRO A 103 -0.60 -2.13 -3.66
C PRO A 103 0.14 -0.79 -3.72
N CYS A 104 1.48 -0.79 -3.70
CA CYS A 104 2.29 0.41 -3.69
C CYS A 104 3.71 0.15 -4.22
N HIS A 105 4.55 1.20 -4.21
CA HIS A 105 5.95 1.06 -4.57
C HIS A 105 6.69 0.18 -3.55
N VAL A 106 7.46 -0.79 -4.06
CA VAL A 106 8.12 -1.84 -3.30
C VAL A 106 9.58 -1.87 -3.71
N GLU A 107 10.46 -1.74 -2.73
CA GLU A 107 11.91 -1.80 -2.93
C GLU A 107 12.45 -3.21 -2.78
N SER A 108 11.93 -3.95 -1.81
CA SER A 108 12.35 -5.33 -1.55
C SER A 108 11.22 -6.11 -0.91
N ILE A 109 11.19 -7.41 -1.21
CA ILE A 109 10.28 -8.37 -0.57
C ILE A 109 11.10 -9.13 0.46
N GLN A 110 10.62 -9.16 1.71
CA GLN A 110 11.29 -9.91 2.77
C GLN A 110 10.79 -11.34 2.88
N ASN A 111 9.47 -11.54 2.72
CA ASN A 111 8.88 -12.86 2.84
C ASN A 111 7.56 -12.96 2.10
N VAL A 112 7.29 -14.11 1.50
CA VAL A 112 5.98 -14.46 0.96
C VAL A 112 5.54 -15.75 1.61
N THR A 113 4.40 -15.73 2.27
CA THR A 113 3.84 -16.92 2.92
C THR A 113 2.44 -17.19 2.42
N VAL A 114 2.12 -18.46 2.28
CA VAL A 114 0.78 -18.95 1.97
C VAL A 114 0.27 -19.74 3.16
N SER A 115 -0.91 -19.38 3.65
CA SER A 115 -1.58 -20.11 4.72
C SER A 115 -2.73 -20.93 4.16
N ILE A 116 -2.93 -22.10 4.74
CA ILE A 116 -3.97 -23.06 4.36
C ILE A 116 -4.97 -23.19 5.51
N TRP A 117 -6.25 -23.38 5.22
CA TRP A 117 -7.24 -23.65 6.27
C TRP A 117 -6.89 -24.94 7.04
N GLY A 118 -6.70 -24.81 8.36
CA GLY A 118 -6.37 -25.94 9.23
C GLY A 118 -4.93 -26.46 9.10
N GLY A 119 -4.06 -25.74 8.38
CA GLY A 119 -2.64 -26.05 8.21
C GLY A 119 -1.72 -24.98 8.77
N GLU A 120 -0.41 -25.23 8.68
CA GLU A 120 0.63 -24.25 9.00
C GLU A 120 0.88 -23.28 7.83
N ASN A 121 1.53 -22.15 8.12
CA ASN A 121 1.95 -21.19 7.11
C ASN A 121 3.17 -21.74 6.36
N ILE A 122 3.10 -21.75 5.04
CA ILE A 122 4.18 -22.21 4.16
C ILE A 122 4.92 -20.98 3.65
N ALA A 123 6.22 -20.87 3.96
CA ALA A 123 7.07 -19.85 3.36
C ALA A 123 7.46 -20.25 1.94
N LEU A 124 7.29 -19.33 1.00
CA LEU A 124 7.66 -19.52 -0.41
C LEU A 124 9.10 -19.05 -0.64
N VAL A 125 9.79 -19.69 -1.58
CA VAL A 125 11.17 -19.36 -1.96
C VAL A 125 11.20 -18.57 -3.28
N GLU A 126 11.85 -17.40 -3.28
CA GLU A 126 12.03 -16.59 -4.48
C GLU A 126 12.89 -17.33 -5.52
N GLY A 127 12.49 -17.26 -6.80
CA GLY A 127 13.12 -17.93 -7.92
C GLY A 127 12.73 -19.41 -8.07
N GLN A 128 11.99 -19.98 -7.12
CA GLN A 128 11.45 -21.34 -7.20
C GLN A 128 9.91 -21.33 -7.15
N ASP A 129 9.37 -20.81 -6.05
CA ASP A 129 7.92 -20.80 -5.75
C ASP A 129 7.25 -19.50 -6.19
N PHE A 130 8.02 -18.42 -6.32
CA PHE A 130 7.54 -17.15 -6.89
C PHE A 130 8.67 -16.36 -7.54
N TYR A 131 8.30 -15.43 -8.40
CA TYR A 131 9.18 -14.50 -9.09
C TYR A 131 8.67 -13.08 -8.88
N VAL A 132 9.57 -12.11 -8.93
CA VAL A 132 9.26 -10.72 -8.64
C VAL A 132 9.76 -9.83 -9.77
N ASP A 133 8.97 -8.82 -10.12
CA ASP A 133 9.41 -7.71 -10.96
C ASP A 133 9.16 -6.40 -10.21
N LEU A 134 10.22 -5.89 -9.59
CA LEU A 134 10.24 -4.62 -8.86
C LEU A 134 10.60 -3.43 -9.77
N SER A 135 10.99 -3.69 -11.02
CA SER A 135 11.45 -2.65 -11.96
C SER A 135 10.31 -1.90 -12.63
N CYS A 136 9.10 -2.46 -12.56
CA CYS A 136 7.89 -1.86 -13.09
C CYS A 136 7.36 -0.74 -12.19
N LYS A 137 6.62 0.20 -12.81
CA LYS A 137 5.91 1.28 -12.08
C LYS A 137 4.99 0.73 -10.97
N TYR A 138 4.36 -0.41 -11.24
CA TYR A 138 3.61 -1.20 -10.27
C TYR A 138 4.36 -2.51 -10.08
N PRO A 139 5.09 -2.66 -8.96
CA PRO A 139 5.79 -3.90 -8.64
C PRO A 139 4.81 -5.06 -8.61
N LYS A 140 5.26 -6.22 -9.08
CA LYS A 140 4.37 -7.36 -9.26
C LYS A 140 5.05 -8.67 -8.92
N ILE A 141 4.26 -9.62 -8.43
CA ILE A 141 4.69 -10.97 -8.03
C ILE A 141 4.00 -11.99 -8.91
N MET A 142 4.74 -13.01 -9.33
CA MET A 142 4.24 -14.13 -10.11
C MET A 142 4.48 -15.41 -9.33
N LEU A 143 3.46 -16.22 -9.13
CA LEU A 143 3.64 -17.52 -8.47
C LEU A 143 4.20 -18.54 -9.46
N GLY A 144 5.17 -19.32 -9.00
CA GLY A 144 5.80 -20.41 -9.73
C GLY A 144 4.87 -21.61 -9.86
N TRP A 145 4.94 -22.29 -11.01
CA TRP A 145 4.08 -23.41 -11.38
C TRP A 145 4.61 -24.74 -10.85
N ASN A 146 4.91 -24.82 -9.55
CA ASN A 146 5.22 -26.10 -8.92
C ASN A 146 3.91 -26.84 -8.59
N MET A 147 3.75 -28.09 -9.03
CA MET A 147 2.54 -28.89 -8.79
C MET A 147 2.17 -28.98 -7.30
N SER A 148 3.14 -28.88 -6.39
CA SER A 148 2.92 -28.86 -4.93
C SER A 148 2.17 -27.62 -4.43
N ILE A 149 2.24 -26.51 -5.16
CA ILE A 149 1.60 -25.23 -4.81
C ILE A 149 0.12 -25.24 -5.22
N MET A 150 -0.26 -25.95 -6.29
CA MET A 150 -1.67 -26.02 -6.72
C MET A 150 -2.61 -26.61 -5.66
N ASP A 151 -2.18 -27.66 -4.96
CA ASP A 151 -2.95 -28.28 -3.88
C ASP A 151 -3.10 -27.34 -2.67
N ALA A 152 -2.06 -26.55 -2.39
CA ALA A 152 -2.10 -25.50 -1.37
C ALA A 152 -3.09 -24.39 -1.76
N PHE A 153 -3.18 -24.04 -3.05
CA PHE A 153 -4.13 -23.03 -3.54
C PHE A 153 -5.59 -23.49 -3.47
N TYR A 154 -5.89 -24.78 -3.62
CA TYR A 154 -7.24 -25.30 -3.41
C TYR A 154 -7.75 -25.07 -1.97
N LYS A 155 -6.87 -25.19 -0.97
CA LYS A 155 -7.19 -25.01 0.46
C LYS A 155 -6.70 -23.68 1.04
N TYR A 156 -6.27 -22.77 0.19
CA TYR A 156 -5.76 -21.45 0.53
C TYR A 156 -6.64 -20.69 1.52
N LYS A 157 -6.04 -19.93 2.43
CA LYS A 157 -6.74 -19.03 3.34
C LYS A 157 -6.33 -17.59 3.05
N ASN A 158 -5.03 -17.35 3.08
CA ASN A 158 -4.44 -16.06 2.77
C ASN A 158 -3.00 -16.21 2.28
N MET A 159 -2.54 -15.18 1.58
CA MET A 159 -1.16 -14.95 1.19
C MET A 159 -0.74 -13.68 1.90
N ILE A 160 0.42 -13.72 2.51
CA ILE A 160 1.00 -12.60 3.21
C ILE A 160 2.32 -12.30 2.51
N VAL A 161 2.42 -11.09 1.98
CA VAL A 161 3.64 -10.53 1.39
C VAL A 161 4.16 -9.48 2.36
N ASP A 162 5.29 -9.78 2.99
CA ASP A 162 6.04 -8.82 3.80
C ASP A 162 7.07 -8.15 2.89
N PHE A 163 7.02 -6.82 2.78
CA PHE A 163 7.87 -6.04 1.89
C PHE A 163 8.23 -4.68 2.50
N THR A 164 9.31 -4.07 2.02
CA THR A 164 9.64 -2.67 2.33
C THR A 164 9.13 -1.80 1.20
N GLY A 165 8.26 -0.86 1.53
CA GLY A 165 7.63 0.01 0.54
C GLY A 165 7.43 1.43 1.05
N GLY A 166 7.33 2.35 0.10
CA GLY A 166 7.19 3.78 0.33
C GLY A 166 7.69 4.59 -0.86
N LEU A 167 7.26 5.83 -0.98
CA LEU A 167 7.63 6.71 -2.09
C LEU A 167 9.07 7.23 -1.97
N TYR A 168 9.56 7.43 -0.74
CA TYR A 168 10.84 8.07 -0.46
C TYR A 168 11.61 7.30 0.62
N GLU A 169 12.93 7.48 0.66
CA GLU A 169 13.73 7.07 1.82
C GLU A 169 13.17 7.69 3.10
N VAL A 170 13.37 7.02 4.24
CA VAL A 170 12.97 7.53 5.57
C VAL A 170 13.61 8.90 5.84
N ASP A 171 14.83 9.11 5.36
CA ASP A 171 15.58 10.37 5.42
C ASP A 171 15.55 11.14 4.07
N GLY A 172 14.70 10.71 3.15
CA GLY A 172 14.59 11.26 1.82
C GLY A 172 13.86 12.60 1.80
N THR A 173 14.24 13.48 0.89
CA THR A 173 13.55 14.75 0.70
C THR A 173 12.18 14.49 0.08
N VAL A 174 11.12 14.59 0.88
CA VAL A 174 9.74 14.52 0.37
C VAL A 174 9.50 15.67 -0.61
N PRO A 175 8.85 15.44 -1.77
CA PRO A 175 8.57 16.49 -2.73
C PRO A 175 7.81 17.65 -2.11
N ALA A 176 8.23 18.86 -2.45
CA ALA A 176 7.61 20.09 -1.99
C ALA A 176 6.07 20.13 -2.13
N PRO A 177 5.44 19.57 -3.20
CA PRO A 177 3.98 19.51 -3.31
C PRO A 177 3.31 18.70 -2.18
N ILE A 178 3.90 17.58 -1.77
CA ILE A 178 3.36 16.73 -0.71
C ILE A 178 3.55 17.40 0.65
N LEU A 179 4.73 17.96 0.92
CA LEU A 179 4.99 18.73 2.14
C LEU A 179 4.06 19.94 2.26
N LEU A 180 3.86 20.67 1.17
CA LEU A 180 2.94 21.81 1.14
C LEU A 180 1.49 21.38 1.45
N ALA A 181 1.05 20.25 0.89
CA ALA A 181 -0.27 19.69 1.16
C ALA A 181 -0.44 19.32 2.65
N ILE A 182 0.56 18.70 3.27
CA ILE A 182 0.54 18.38 4.71
C ILE A 182 0.50 19.67 5.54
N ASN A 183 1.28 20.68 5.18
CA ASN A 183 1.35 21.95 5.91
C ASN A 183 0.04 22.74 5.82
N MET A 184 -0.57 22.80 4.63
CA MET A 184 -1.87 23.43 4.42
C MET A 184 -2.98 22.71 5.20
N ALA A 185 -3.00 21.37 5.18
CA ALA A 185 -3.95 20.58 5.95
C ALA A 185 -3.79 20.83 7.46
N THR A 186 -2.55 20.83 7.94
CA THR A 186 -2.22 21.02 9.35
C THR A 186 -2.64 22.39 9.84
N LYS A 187 -2.35 23.44 9.06
CA LYS A 187 -2.81 24.79 9.36
C LYS A 187 -4.34 24.90 9.39
N GLY A 188 -5.01 24.34 8.38
CA GLY A 188 -6.48 24.41 8.31
C GLY A 188 -7.18 23.72 9.47
N PHE A 189 -6.68 22.55 9.89
CA PHE A 189 -7.19 21.84 11.08
C PHE A 189 -6.91 22.58 12.38
N PHE A 190 -5.72 23.19 12.51
CA PHE A 190 -5.37 23.96 13.70
C PHE A 190 -6.19 25.24 13.84
N GLU A 191 -6.48 25.93 12.73
CA GLU A 191 -7.27 27.17 12.72
C GLU A 191 -8.77 26.91 12.92
N ASN A 192 -9.28 25.74 12.51
CA ASN A 192 -10.71 25.41 12.57
C ASN A 192 -11.00 24.13 13.37
N PRO A 193 -10.75 24.11 14.69
CA PRO A 193 -11.06 22.97 15.53
C PRO A 193 -12.59 22.89 15.77
N GLY A 194 -13.27 21.98 15.09
CA GLY A 194 -14.52 21.42 15.60
C GLY A 194 -15.75 21.36 14.69
N ASP A 195 -15.93 22.19 13.65
CA ASP A 195 -17.21 22.15 12.90
C ASP A 195 -17.23 22.83 11.52
N GLY A 196 -16.07 23.17 10.95
CA GLY A 196 -16.02 23.43 9.51
C GLY A 196 -16.02 22.08 8.80
N VAL A 197 -16.78 21.92 7.71
CA VAL A 197 -16.44 20.93 6.69
C VAL A 197 -15.08 21.35 6.11
N PHE A 198 -14.01 21.18 6.89
CA PHE A 198 -12.67 21.21 6.38
C PHE A 198 -12.59 19.94 5.56
N ASN A 199 -12.82 20.07 4.27
CA ASN A 199 -12.39 19.05 3.35
C ASN A 199 -10.87 19.22 3.28
N PRO A 200 -10.07 18.36 3.95
CA PRO A 200 -8.61 18.44 3.86
C PRO A 200 -8.12 18.21 2.44
N MET A 201 -9.01 18.08 1.46
CA MET A 201 -8.74 17.95 0.04
C MET A 201 -9.54 18.99 -0.74
N GLU A 202 -9.33 20.27 -0.45
CA GLU A 202 -9.70 21.33 -1.40
C GLU A 202 -9.07 21.04 -2.78
N ASN A 203 -9.71 21.49 -3.86
CA ASN A 203 -9.33 21.18 -5.24
C ASN A 203 -7.83 21.43 -5.54
N GLY A 204 -7.19 22.38 -4.86
CA GLY A 204 -5.76 22.65 -4.96
C GLY A 204 -4.88 21.52 -4.42
N MET A 205 -5.20 20.96 -3.25
CA MET A 205 -4.44 19.85 -2.66
C MET A 205 -4.59 18.56 -3.46
N ASN A 206 -5.79 18.25 -3.94
CA ASN A 206 -6.01 17.12 -4.85
C ASN A 206 -5.16 17.24 -6.12
N PHE A 207 -5.06 18.45 -6.69
CA PHE A 207 -4.22 18.69 -7.86
C PHE A 207 -2.73 18.43 -7.58
N LEU A 208 -2.24 18.84 -6.40
CA LEU A 208 -0.84 18.62 -5.99
C LEU A 208 -0.53 17.13 -5.78
N LEU A 209 -1.49 16.37 -5.24
CA LEU A 209 -1.30 14.95 -4.85
C LEU A 209 -1.60 13.96 -5.98
N ARG A 210 -2.39 14.34 -6.99
CA ARG A 210 -2.87 13.45 -8.06
C ARG A 210 -1.76 12.71 -8.82
N ASN A 211 -0.61 13.35 -9.01
CA ASN A 211 0.52 12.74 -9.72
C ASN A 211 1.25 11.66 -8.91
N TYR A 212 1.02 11.61 -7.59
CA TYR A 212 1.64 10.66 -6.67
C TYR A 212 0.68 9.53 -6.25
N GLN A 213 -0.59 9.63 -6.64
CA GLN A 213 -1.59 8.63 -6.29
C GLN A 213 -1.28 7.31 -7.00
N VAL A 214 -1.21 6.24 -6.24
CA VAL A 214 -1.24 4.88 -6.78
C VAL A 214 -2.69 4.61 -7.19
N PRO A 215 -2.98 4.35 -8.47
CA PRO A 215 -4.32 3.95 -8.89
C PRO A 215 -4.72 2.74 -8.06
N ALA A 216 -5.83 2.82 -7.34
CA ALA A 216 -6.39 1.66 -6.68
C ALA A 216 -6.66 0.59 -7.75
N ILE A 217 -6.14 -0.62 -7.53
CA ILE A 217 -6.55 -1.80 -8.29
C ILE A 217 -8.03 -1.98 -8.01
N GLY A 218 -8.86 -1.52 -8.94
CA GLY A 218 -10.31 -1.70 -8.88
C GLY A 218 -10.63 -3.18 -8.99
N GLY A 219 -11.43 -3.68 -8.05
CA GLY A 219 -12.14 -4.95 -8.16
C GLY A 219 -13.29 -4.87 -9.15
#